data_AF-A0A0D6JP75-F1
#
_entry.id   AF-A0A0D6JP75-F1
#
_cell.length_a   1.000
_cell.length_b   1.000
_cell.length_c   1.000
_cell.angle_alpha   90.00
_cell.angle_beta   90.00
_cell.angle_gamma   90.00
#
_symmetry.space_group_name_H-M   'P 1'
#
loop_
_entity.id
_entity.type
_entity.pdbx_description
1 polymer ?
#
loop_
_entity_poly.entity_id
_entity_poly.type
_entity_poly.pdbx_seq_one_letter_code
_entity_poly.pdbx_strand_id
1 'polypeptide(L)' 'MVDEHRHRLTERDGMEMGVRCPNCGTYTSFGDILATGACRGGWKGCRTGLRLELVVVE' A
#
# COMPACT_ATOMS: atom_id res chain seq x y z
N MET A 1 -5.85 3.42 19.28
CA MET A 1 -4.49 3.30 18.73
C MET A 1 -4.64 2.59 17.41
N VAL A 2 -4.33 3.25 16.29
CA VAL A 2 -4.38 2.59 14.98
C VAL A 2 -3.11 1.75 14.89
N ASP A 3 -3.26 0.44 14.74
CA ASP A 3 -2.15 -0.50 14.59
C ASP A 3 -1.49 -0.24 13.23
N GLU A 4 -0.36 0.46 13.23
CA GLU A 4 0.42 0.78 12.03
C GLU A 4 1.47 -0.31 11.81
N HIS A 5 1.38 -1.01 10.68
CA HIS A 5 2.37 -2.00 10.25
C HIS A 5 3.19 -1.47 9.08
N ARG A 6 4.50 -1.39 9.27
CA ARG A 6 5.45 -1.03 8.20
C ARG A 6 5.81 -2.27 7.41
N HIS A 7 5.57 -2.20 6.11
CA HIS A 7 5.95 -3.24 5.17
C HIS A 7 7.12 -2.74 4.32
N ARG A 8 8.24 -3.46 4.35
CA ARG A 8 9.36 -3.18 3.46
C ARG A 8 9.01 -3.68 2.06
N LEU A 9 9.01 -2.78 1.09
CA LEU A 9 8.80 -3.14 -0.31
C LEU A 9 9.89 -4.08 -0.80
N THR A 10 9.49 -5.10 -1.55
CA THR A 10 10.36 -6.06 -2.21
C THR A 10 10.61 -5.64 -3.66
N GLU A 11 11.61 -6.25 -4.31
CA GLU A 11 11.86 -6.03 -5.74
C GLU A 11 10.63 -6.34 -6.59
N ARG A 12 9.85 -7.36 -6.23
CA ARG A 12 8.62 -7.72 -6.93
C ARG A 12 7.58 -6.60 -6.86
N ASP A 13 7.39 -6.00 -5.69
CA ASP A 13 6.44 -4.89 -5.52
C ASP A 13 6.89 -3.68 -6.36
N GLY A 14 8.20 -3.46 -6.45
CA GLY A 14 8.82 -2.49 -7.35
C GLY A 14 8.49 -2.76 -8.83
N MET A 15 8.68 -4.00 -9.29
CA MET A 15 8.37 -4.41 -10.66
C MET A 15 6.87 -4.33 -10.98
N GLU A 16 6.01 -4.67 -10.02
CA GLU A 16 4.55 -4.55 -10.14
C GLU A 16 4.05 -3.11 -9.97
N MET A 17 4.93 -2.16 -9.60
CA MET A 17 4.59 -0.75 -9.33
C MET A 17 3.45 -0.60 -8.31
N GLY A 18 3.37 -1.51 -7.34
CA GLY A 18 2.27 -1.57 -6.39
C GLY A 18 2.40 -2.70 -5.39
N VAL A 19 1.43 -2.78 -4.48
CA VAL A 19 1.35 -3.82 -3.45
C VAL A 19 -0.06 -4.39 -3.38
N ARG A 20 -0.17 -5.62 -2.88
CA ARG A 20 -1.46 -6.16 -2.45
C ARG A 20 -1.74 -5.75 -1.02
N CYS A 21 -2.92 -5.15 -0.79
CA CYS A 21 -3.32 -4.77 0.55
C CYS A 21 -3.33 -6.01 1.46
N PRO A 22 -2.62 -6.00 2.61
CA PRO A 22 -2.51 -7.17 3.46
C PRO A 22 -3.85 -7.59 4.10
N ASN A 23 -4.81 -6.66 4.19
CA ASN A 23 -6.11 -6.92 4.80
C ASN A 23 -7.13 -7.52 3.82
N CYS A 24 -7.15 -7.08 2.55
CA CYS A 24 -8.16 -7.52 1.58
C CYS A 24 -7.59 -8.18 0.30
N GLY A 25 -6.26 -8.26 0.16
CA GLY A 25 -5.58 -8.85 -0.99
C GLY A 25 -5.70 -8.07 -2.30
N THR A 26 -6.39 -6.92 -2.31
CA THR A 26 -6.57 -6.11 -3.53
C THR A 26 -5.27 -5.43 -3.90
N TYR A 27 -4.89 -5.57 -5.17
CA TYR A 27 -3.77 -4.82 -5.74
C TYR A 27 -4.06 -3.32 -5.72
N THR A 28 -3.09 -2.53 -5.27
CA THR A 28 -3.14 -1.07 -5.26
C THR A 28 -1.80 -0.56 -5.80
N SER A 29 -1.84 0.28 -6.83
CA SER A 29 -0.63 0.86 -7.41
C SER A 29 0.01 1.87 -6.45
N PHE A 30 1.32 2.08 -6.56
CA PHE A 30 2.01 3.11 -5.76
C PHE A 30 1.44 4.52 -6.03
N GLY A 31 1.08 4.81 -7.27
CA GLY A 31 0.44 6.07 -7.65
C GLY A 31 -0.91 6.28 -6.97
N ASP A 32 -1.77 5.25 -6.91
CA ASP A 32 -3.05 5.33 -6.19
C ASP A 32 -2.85 5.53 -4.68
N ILE A 33 -1.84 4.87 -4.10
CA ILE A 33 -1.52 5.05 -2.68
C ILE A 33 -1.09 6.49 -2.40
N LEU A 34 -0.23 7.06 -3.24
CA LEU A 34 0.19 8.46 -3.11
C LEU A 34 -0.98 9.44 -3.30
N ALA A 35 -1.85 9.17 -4.27
CA ALA A 35 -2.96 10.07 -4.60
C ALA A 35 -4.08 10.04 -3.56
N THR A 36 -4.31 8.89 -2.90
CA THR A 36 -5.55 8.67 -2.13
C THR A 36 -5.33 8.24 -0.69
N GLY A 37 -4.15 7.71 -0.38
CA GLY A 37 -3.82 7.19 0.94
C GLY A 37 -4.70 6.01 1.37
N ALA A 38 -5.41 5.36 0.45
CA ALA A 38 -6.39 4.34 0.77
C ALA A 38 -6.28 3.15 -0.18
N CYS A 39 -6.43 1.94 0.37
CA CYS A 39 -6.71 0.78 -0.44
C CYS A 39 -8.11 0.94 -1.05
N ARG A 40 -8.18 1.14 -2.36
CA ARG A 40 -9.44 1.22 -3.11
C ARG A 40 -10.08 -0.17 -3.36
N GLY A 41 -9.90 -1.09 -2.42
CA GLY A 41 -10.21 -2.52 -2.54
C GLY A 41 -11.57 -2.78 -3.19
N GLY A 42 -11.55 -3.42 -4.36
CA GLY A 42 -12.69 -3.63 -5.26
C GLY A 42 -13.91 -4.28 -4.60
N TRP A 43 -15.10 -4.03 -5.17
CA TRP A 43 -16.48 -4.41 -4.83
C TRP A 43 -16.96 -4.50 -3.36
N LYS A 44 -16.10 -4.76 -2.36
CA LYS A 44 -16.47 -4.96 -0.94
C LYS A 44 -16.02 -3.85 0.02
N GLY A 45 -15.38 -2.78 -0.44
CA GLY A 45 -15.18 -1.56 0.36
C GLY A 45 -14.12 -1.66 1.47
N CYS A 46 -12.90 -2.07 1.11
CA CYS A 46 -11.77 -2.04 2.04
C CYS A 46 -11.51 -0.61 2.52
N ARG A 47 -11.41 -0.40 3.84
CA ARG A 47 -11.13 0.91 4.45
C ARG A 47 -9.68 1.06 4.93
N THR A 48 -8.81 0.13 4.55
CA THR A 48 -7.41 0.13 4.98
C THR A 48 -6.70 1.35 4.39
N GLY A 49 -6.19 2.22 5.26
CA GLY A 49 -5.29 3.30 4.85
C GLY A 49 -3.94 2.74 4.42
N LEU A 50 -3.36 3.29 3.36
CA LEU A 50 -2.03 2.93 2.87
C LEU A 50 -1.20 4.20 2.75
N ARG A 51 0.09 4.10 3.08
CA ARG A 51 1.06 5.19 2.95
C ARG A 51 2.36 4.64 2.38
N LEU A 52 3.04 5.43 1.56
CA LEU A 52 4.40 5.14 1.11
C LEU A 52 5.37 6.09 1.81
N GLU A 53 6.45 5.53 2.34
CA GLU A 53 7.53 6.27 2.97
C GLU A 53 8.79 6.11 2.11
N LEU A 54 9.45 7.23 1.77
CA LEU A 54 10.81 7.22 1.24
C LEU A 54 11.77 7.33 2.41
N VAL A 55 12.59 6.32 2.63
CA VAL A 55 13.63 6.31 3.66
C VAL A 55 14.97 6.64 3.00
N VAL A 56 15.58 7.76 3.40
CA VAL A 56 16.92 8.17 2.97
C VAL A 56 17.93 7.74 4.02
N VAL A 57 18.98 7.04 3.60
CA VAL A 57 20.10 6.59 4.44
C VAL A 57 21.41 7.06 3.82
N GLU A 58 22.37 7.46 4.67
CA GLU A 58 23.72 7.92 4.27
C GLU A 58 24.72 6.77 4.17
#